data_AF-G8BV64-F1
#
_entry.id   AF-G8BV64-F1
#
_cell.length_a   1.000
_cell.length_b   1.000
_cell.length_c   1.000
_cell.angle_alpha   90.00
_cell.angle_beta   90.00
_cell.angle_gamma   90.00
#
_symmetry.space_group_name_H-M   'P 1'
#
loop_
_entity.id
_entity.type
_entity.pdbx_description
1 polymer ?
#
loop_
_entity_poly.entity_id
_entity_poly.type
_entity_poly.pdbx_seq_one_letter_code
_entity_poly.pdbx_strand_id
1 'polypeptide(L)'
;MSAQAKILSQAPTELELQVAQAFLELENSSADLKAELRPLQIKSIREIDVAGGKKALAIFVPVPSLAAYHKVQTKLTRELEKKFPDRHVIFLAERRILPKPSRTARQTQKRPRSRTLTAVHDKILEDMVFPTEIVGKRVRYLVGGNKIQKVLLDSKDIQQVDYKLESFQAVYNKLTGKQIVFEIPGETH
;
A
#
# COMPACT_ATOMS: atom_id res chain seq x y z
N MET A 1 16.74 3.34 20.22
CA MET A 1 15.92 4.15 19.28
C MET A 1 14.54 4.28 19.90
N SER A 2 14.01 5.49 20.07
CA SER A 2 12.64 5.69 20.56
C SER A 2 11.63 5.37 19.45
N ALA A 3 10.40 4.98 19.80
CA ALA A 3 9.36 4.64 18.81
C ALA A 3 9.07 5.82 17.88
N GLN A 4 9.10 7.03 18.44
CA GLN A 4 8.93 8.28 17.71
C GLN A 4 10.00 8.49 16.62
N ALA A 5 11.23 8.00 16.80
CA ALA A 5 12.29 8.16 15.82
C ALA A 5 12.07 7.35 14.52
N LYS A 6 11.18 6.34 14.54
CA LYS A 6 10.79 5.59 13.33
C LYS A 6 9.75 6.32 12.49
N ILE A 7 9.07 7.32 13.04
CA ILE A 7 8.05 8.10 12.36
C ILE A 7 8.68 9.39 11.83
N LEU A 8 8.53 9.64 10.52
CA LEU A 8 9.03 10.85 9.87
C LEU A 8 8.10 12.05 10.09
N SER A 9 6.82 11.82 10.42
CA SER A 9 5.85 12.88 10.72
C SER A 9 6.22 13.63 11.99
N GLN A 10 6.07 14.95 11.96
CA GLN A 10 6.46 15.85 13.05
C GLN A 10 5.50 15.83 14.24
N ALA A 11 4.27 15.32 14.06
CA ALA A 11 3.28 15.11 15.11
C ALA A 11 2.65 13.72 14.93
N PRO A 12 3.16 12.68 15.62
CA PRO A 12 2.69 11.32 15.45
C PRO A 12 1.33 11.11 16.12
N THR A 13 0.44 10.40 15.43
CA THR A 13 -0.86 9.98 16.00
C THR A 13 -0.71 8.75 16.90
N GLU A 14 -1.70 8.47 17.75
CA GLU A 14 -1.68 7.30 18.64
C GLU A 14 -1.49 5.98 17.89
N LEU A 15 -2.18 5.83 16.74
CA LEU A 15 -2.02 4.66 15.87
C LEU A 15 -0.60 4.53 15.31
N GLU A 16 0.01 5.65 14.90
CA GLU A 16 1.39 5.66 14.42
C GLU A 16 2.37 5.26 15.53
N LEU A 17 2.14 5.75 16.75
CA LEU A 17 2.94 5.37 17.92
C LEU A 17 2.82 3.87 18.24
N GLN A 18 1.61 3.30 18.20
CA GLN A 18 1.38 1.87 18.42
C GLN A 18 2.12 1.01 17.38
N VAL A 19 2.00 1.36 16.10
CA VAL A 19 2.71 0.63 15.04
C VAL A 19 4.22 0.81 15.17
N ALA A 20 4.71 2.02 15.47
CA ALA A 20 6.14 2.24 15.65
C ALA A 20 6.72 1.49 16.87
N GLN A 21 5.96 1.36 17.95
CA GLN A 21 6.30 0.49 19.08
C GLN A 21 6.38 -0.98 18.64
N ALA A 22 5.39 -1.47 17.88
CA ALA A 22 5.41 -2.82 17.34
C ALA A 22 6.66 -3.08 16.46
N PHE A 23 7.09 -2.10 15.67
CA PHE A 23 8.33 -2.17 14.87
C PHE A 23 9.59 -2.22 15.73
N LEU A 24 9.65 -1.54 16.89
CA LEU A 24 10.79 -1.62 17.80
C LEU A 24 10.86 -2.95 18.53
N GLU A 25 9.71 -3.47 18.96
CA GLU A 25 9.63 -4.80 19.56
C GLU A 25 10.14 -5.86 18.59
N LEU A 26 9.73 -5.80 17.31
CA LEU A 26 10.23 -6.74 16.29
C LEU A 26 11.74 -6.62 16.05
N GLU A 27 12.27 -5.39 16.07
CA GLU A 27 13.73 -5.14 15.98
C GLU A 27 14.50 -5.74 17.18
N ASN A 28 13.88 -5.79 18.35
CA ASN A 28 14.49 -6.36 19.56
C ASN A 28 14.32 -7.89 19.66
N SER A 29 13.20 -8.42 19.17
CA SER A 29 12.87 -9.84 19.28
C SER A 29 13.62 -10.72 18.28
N SER A 30 13.99 -10.19 17.11
CA SER A 30 14.59 -10.98 16.04
C SER A 30 15.92 -10.40 15.57
N ALA A 31 17.01 -11.13 15.84
CA ALA A 31 18.36 -10.70 15.45
C ALA A 31 18.50 -10.55 13.93
N ASP A 32 17.81 -11.40 13.16
CA ASP A 32 17.86 -11.39 11.69
C ASP A 32 17.19 -10.17 11.07
N LEU A 33 16.04 -9.73 11.60
CA LEU A 33 15.32 -8.56 11.08
C LEU A 33 15.90 -7.24 11.60
N LYS A 34 16.68 -7.28 12.68
CA LYS A 34 17.22 -6.07 13.32
C LYS A 34 18.01 -5.18 12.37
N ALA A 35 18.88 -5.79 11.55
CA ALA A 35 19.69 -5.05 10.59
C ALA A 35 18.84 -4.42 9.47
N GLU A 36 17.79 -5.11 9.04
CA GLU A 36 16.93 -4.68 7.94
C GLU A 36 15.86 -3.68 8.38
N LEU A 37 15.35 -3.76 9.61
CA LEU A 37 14.29 -2.89 10.17
C LEU A 37 14.81 -1.57 10.72
N ARG A 38 16.06 -1.50 11.19
CA ARG A 38 16.64 -0.27 11.74
C ARG A 38 16.60 0.93 10.76
N PRO A 39 16.94 0.80 9.46
CA PRO A 39 16.87 1.92 8.53
C PRO A 39 15.45 2.25 8.05
N LEU A 40 14.45 1.43 8.40
CA LEU A 40 13.08 1.64 7.92
C LEU A 40 12.38 2.72 8.72
N GLN A 41 11.85 3.69 7.98
CA GLN A 41 11.03 4.76 8.51
C GLN A 41 9.62 4.69 7.93
N ILE A 42 8.66 5.19 8.69
CA ILE A 42 7.25 5.29 8.32
C ILE A 42 6.92 6.78 8.23
N LYS A 43 6.14 7.20 7.23
CA LYS A 43 5.67 8.58 7.15
C LYS A 43 4.37 8.78 7.89
N SER A 44 3.33 8.05 7.48
CA SER A 44 2.00 8.15 8.07
C SER A 44 1.26 6.84 7.98
N ILE A 45 0.22 6.68 8.78
CA ILE A 45 -0.66 5.52 8.75
C ILE A 45 -2.10 5.96 8.61
N ARG A 46 -2.86 5.27 7.76
CA ARG A 46 -4.30 5.48 7.60
C ARG A 46 -5.06 4.20 7.88
N GLU A 47 -6.03 4.29 8.77
CA GLU A 47 -7.01 3.24 9.02
C GLU A 47 -8.20 3.44 8.08
N ILE A 48 -8.60 2.38 7.37
CA ILE A 48 -9.68 2.39 6.40
C ILE A 48 -10.61 1.22 6.75
N ASP A 49 -11.91 1.50 6.88
CA ASP A 49 -12.89 0.45 7.13
C ASP A 49 -13.14 -0.38 5.87
N VAL A 50 -13.23 -1.70 6.05
CA VAL A 50 -13.47 -2.67 4.98
C VAL A 50 -14.85 -3.30 5.19
N ALA A 51 -15.47 -3.78 4.11
CA ALA A 51 -16.64 -4.64 4.21
C ALA A 51 -16.33 -5.89 5.06
N GLY A 52 -17.29 -6.37 5.85
CA GLY A 52 -17.09 -7.52 6.74
C GLY A 52 -16.54 -7.18 8.13
N GLY A 53 -16.55 -5.90 8.54
CA GLY A 53 -16.24 -5.49 9.92
C GLY A 53 -14.75 -5.46 10.28
N LYS A 54 -13.89 -5.89 9.36
CA LYS A 54 -12.43 -5.76 9.47
C LYS A 54 -11.99 -4.37 9.02
N LYS A 55 -10.78 -3.99 9.41
CA LYS A 55 -10.16 -2.73 9.00
C LYS A 55 -8.87 -2.96 8.24
N ALA A 56 -8.46 -2.01 7.42
CA ALA A 56 -7.18 -2.03 6.71
C ALA A 56 -6.28 -0.91 7.23
N LEU A 57 -5.05 -1.25 7.58
CA LEU A 57 -3.98 -0.32 7.92
C LEU A 57 -3.11 -0.08 6.69
N ALA A 58 -3.29 1.08 6.07
CA ALA A 58 -2.45 1.56 4.98
C ALA A 58 -1.25 2.33 5.57
N ILE A 59 -0.07 1.71 5.54
CA ILE A 59 1.18 2.29 6.06
C ILE A 59 1.91 2.98 4.90
N PHE A 60 2.05 4.30 5.00
CA PHE A 60 2.76 5.11 4.01
C PHE A 60 4.25 5.16 4.29
N VAL A 61 5.02 4.72 3.32
CA VAL A 61 6.47 4.58 3.38
C VAL A 61 7.16 5.59 2.45
N PRO A 62 8.31 6.18 2.82
CA PRO A 62 9.14 6.94 1.89
C PRO A 62 9.55 6.08 0.68
N VAL A 63 9.38 6.60 -0.53
CA VAL A 63 9.73 5.89 -1.78
C VAL A 63 11.16 5.30 -1.79
N PRO A 64 12.21 5.97 -1.26
CA PRO A 64 13.55 5.39 -1.22
C PRO A 64 13.66 4.12 -0.38
N SER A 65 12.84 3.98 0.67
CA SER A 65 12.85 2.84 1.59
C SER A 65 12.05 1.64 1.08
N LEU A 66 11.21 1.83 0.05
CA LEU A 66 10.31 0.82 -0.51
C LEU A 66 11.04 -0.50 -0.82
N ALA A 67 12.19 -0.43 -1.50
CA ALA A 67 12.95 -1.63 -1.86
C ALA A 67 13.42 -2.43 -0.63
N ALA A 68 13.72 -1.75 0.47
CA ALA A 68 14.07 -2.41 1.73
C ALA A 68 12.83 -3.01 2.41
N TYR A 69 11.68 -2.33 2.37
CA TYR A 69 10.42 -2.89 2.85
C TYR A 69 10.05 -4.16 2.09
N HIS A 70 10.14 -4.17 0.76
CA HIS A 70 9.77 -5.34 -0.06
C HIS A 70 10.58 -6.60 0.31
N LYS A 71 11.84 -6.47 0.74
CA LYS A 71 12.65 -7.61 1.19
C LYS A 71 12.09 -8.30 2.44
N VAL A 72 11.56 -7.51 3.37
CA VAL A 72 11.05 -7.99 4.67
C VAL A 72 9.53 -8.11 4.73
N GLN A 73 8.83 -7.62 3.70
CA GLN A 73 7.39 -7.36 3.75
C GLN A 73 6.58 -8.59 4.12
N THR A 74 6.89 -9.76 3.59
CA THR A 74 6.14 -11.01 3.89
C THR A 74 6.23 -11.43 5.36
N LYS A 75 7.39 -11.26 6.00
CA LYS A 75 7.58 -11.54 7.43
C LYS A 75 6.93 -10.44 8.27
N LEU A 76 7.15 -9.19 7.87
CA LEU A 76 6.71 -8.03 8.62
C LEU A 76 5.18 -7.86 8.61
N THR A 77 4.51 -8.10 7.49
CA THR A 77 3.02 -8.12 7.44
C THR A 77 2.47 -9.18 8.38
N ARG A 78 3.02 -10.40 8.36
CA ARG A 78 2.57 -11.49 9.23
C ARG A 78 2.71 -11.17 10.71
N GLU A 79 3.86 -10.63 11.13
CA GLU A 79 4.08 -10.25 12.53
C GLU A 79 3.18 -9.08 12.97
N LEU A 80 2.95 -8.11 12.09
CA LEU A 80 2.05 -6.99 12.39
C LEU A 80 0.59 -7.44 12.45
N GLU A 81 0.14 -8.30 11.55
CA GLU A 81 -1.23 -8.85 11.57
C GLU A 81 -1.47 -9.75 12.78
N LYS A 82 -0.43 -10.42 13.28
CA LYS A 82 -0.50 -11.14 14.55
C LYS A 82 -0.68 -10.20 15.75
N LYS A 83 -0.02 -9.04 15.75
CA LYS A 83 -0.14 -8.04 16.83
C LYS A 83 -1.42 -7.22 16.76
N PHE A 84 -1.93 -6.99 15.55
CA PHE A 84 -3.13 -6.23 15.28
C PHE A 84 -4.18 -7.16 14.65
N PRO A 85 -4.86 -8.00 15.46
CA PRO A 85 -5.95 -8.83 14.95
C PRO A 85 -7.05 -7.95 14.35
N ASP A 86 -7.81 -8.51 13.41
CA ASP A 86 -8.89 -7.82 12.66
C ASP A 86 -8.45 -6.63 11.80
N ARG A 87 -7.12 -6.43 11.64
CA ARG A 87 -6.55 -5.40 10.78
C ARG A 87 -5.69 -6.01 9.68
N HIS A 88 -6.05 -5.73 8.42
CA HIS A 88 -5.22 -6.07 7.26
C HIS A 88 -4.13 -5.03 7.07
N VAL A 89 -2.87 -5.44 7.11
CA VAL A 89 -1.73 -4.52 6.99
C VAL A 89 -1.25 -4.45 5.54
N ILE A 90 -1.14 -3.24 5.01
CA ILE A 90 -0.76 -2.96 3.62
C ILE A 90 0.30 -1.85 3.59
N PHE A 91 1.38 -2.08 2.86
CA PHE A 91 2.43 -1.07 2.65
C PHE A 91 2.19 -0.32 1.35
N LEU A 92 2.22 1.00 1.40
CA LEU A 92 2.07 1.89 0.26
C LEU A 92 3.21 2.89 0.23
N ALA A 93 3.81 3.12 -0.93
CA ALA A 93 4.78 4.19 -1.03
C ALA A 93 4.09 5.55 -1.21
N GLU A 94 4.53 6.54 -0.43
CA GLU A 94 4.01 7.90 -0.51
C GLU A 94 4.59 8.62 -1.74
N ARG A 95 3.87 8.52 -2.86
CA ARG A 95 4.24 9.17 -4.12
C ARG A 95 3.53 10.51 -4.29
N ARG A 96 4.30 11.56 -4.60
CA ARG A 96 3.76 12.90 -4.86
C ARG A 96 3.16 12.99 -6.25
N ILE A 97 1.87 13.32 -6.33
CA ILE A 97 1.18 13.67 -7.58
C ILE A 97 1.36 15.17 -7.83
N LEU A 98 1.88 15.53 -8.99
CA LEU A 98 1.86 16.91 -9.47
C LEU A 98 0.63 17.11 -10.37
N PRO A 99 -0.11 18.22 -10.29
CA PRO A 99 -1.22 18.49 -11.18
C PRO A 99 -0.75 18.67 -12.63
N LYS A 100 -1.63 18.39 -13.59
CA LYS A 100 -1.37 18.71 -15.00
C LYS A 100 -1.35 20.24 -15.15
N PRO A 101 -0.31 20.85 -15.73
CA PRO A 101 -0.27 22.29 -15.92
C PRO A 101 -1.42 22.73 -16.84
N SER A 102 -2.16 23.76 -16.42
CA SER A 102 -3.15 24.44 -17.26
C SER A 102 -2.46 25.41 -18.22
N ARG A 103 -3.20 25.97 -19.19
CA ARG A 103 -2.66 26.97 -20.12
C ARG A 103 -2.13 28.23 -19.41
N THR A 104 -2.68 28.55 -18.24
CA THR A 104 -2.30 29.72 -17.43
C THR A 104 -1.23 29.38 -16.39
N ALA A 105 -0.81 28.12 -16.28
CA ALA A 105 0.15 27.70 -15.25
C ALA A 105 1.54 28.30 -15.51
N ARG A 106 2.10 28.95 -14.48
CA ARG A 106 3.44 29.57 -14.52
C ARG A 106 4.57 28.61 -14.09
N GLN A 107 4.30 27.31 -14.07
CA GLN A 107 5.29 26.30 -13.64
C GLN A 107 6.36 26.14 -14.74
N THR A 108 7.61 26.41 -14.38
CA THR A 108 8.74 26.39 -15.31
C THR A 108 9.35 25.00 -15.48
N GLN A 109 9.35 24.19 -14.42
CA GLN A 109 9.90 22.83 -14.48
C GLN A 109 8.93 21.86 -15.15
N LYS A 110 9.43 21.10 -16.15
CA LYS A 110 8.66 20.05 -16.83
C LYS A 110 8.23 18.97 -15.83
N ARG A 111 6.93 18.66 -15.82
CA ARG A 111 6.35 17.61 -14.98
C ARG A 111 6.89 16.22 -15.39
N PRO A 112 7.57 15.49 -14.49
CA PRO A 112 8.04 14.14 -14.78
C PRO A 112 6.89 13.13 -14.80
N ARG A 113 7.01 12.07 -15.63
CA ARG A 113 5.98 11.01 -15.77
C ARG A 113 5.71 10.27 -14.46
N SER A 114 6.74 10.06 -13.64
CA SER A 114 6.64 9.42 -12.32
C SER A 114 5.75 10.15 -11.32
N ARG A 115 5.53 11.46 -11.52
CA ARG A 115 4.64 12.30 -10.68
C ARG A 115 3.30 12.58 -11.34
N THR A 116 2.92 11.77 -12.32
CA THR A 116 1.60 11.87 -12.96
C THR A 116 0.55 11.06 -12.20
N LEU A 117 -0.71 11.51 -12.22
CA LEU A 117 -1.81 10.86 -11.51
C LEU A 117 -1.95 9.39 -11.91
N THR A 118 -1.94 9.11 -13.22
CA THR A 118 -2.08 7.74 -13.74
C THR A 118 -0.93 6.84 -13.28
N ALA A 119 0.32 7.28 -13.46
CA ALA A 119 1.49 6.49 -13.06
C ALA A 119 1.53 6.22 -11.55
N VAL A 120 1.14 7.20 -10.72
CA VAL A 120 1.07 7.01 -9.27
C VAL A 120 -0.05 6.03 -8.90
N HIS A 121 -1.22 6.12 -9.52
CA HIS A 121 -2.32 5.19 -9.27
C HIS A 121 -1.98 3.76 -9.70
N ASP A 122 -1.23 3.59 -10.79
CA ASP A 122 -0.75 2.28 -11.23
C ASP A 122 0.25 1.68 -10.24
N LYS A 123 1.17 2.50 -9.73
CA LYS A 123 2.17 2.06 -8.74
C LYS A 123 1.57 1.82 -7.35
N ILE A 124 0.54 2.55 -6.94
CA ILE A 124 -0.21 2.22 -5.72
C ILE A 124 -0.84 0.83 -5.84
N LEU A 125 -1.36 0.50 -7.03
CA LEU A 125 -1.97 -0.80 -7.28
C LEU A 125 -0.93 -1.93 -7.19
N GLU A 126 0.24 -1.74 -7.80
CA GLU A 126 1.37 -2.67 -7.68
C GLU A 126 1.85 -2.85 -6.22
N ASP A 127 1.96 -1.77 -5.44
CA ASP A 127 2.40 -1.86 -4.03
C ASP A 127 1.40 -2.65 -3.16
N MET A 128 0.09 -2.48 -3.38
CA MET A 128 -0.93 -3.18 -2.61
C MET A 128 -0.86 -4.70 -2.78
N VAL A 129 -0.59 -5.17 -3.99
CA VAL A 129 -0.65 -6.60 -4.33
C VAL A 129 0.67 -7.33 -4.14
N PHE A 130 1.73 -6.66 -3.68
CA PHE A 130 3.00 -7.30 -3.35
C PHE A 130 2.77 -8.42 -2.30
N PRO A 131 3.29 -9.65 -2.51
CA PRO A 131 4.36 -10.04 -3.45
C PRO A 131 3.89 -10.45 -4.85
N THR A 132 2.59 -10.59 -5.09
CA THR A 132 2.06 -11.04 -6.39
C THR A 132 2.27 -9.99 -7.48
N GLU A 133 2.54 -10.45 -8.69
CA GLU A 133 2.68 -9.58 -9.85
C GLU A 133 1.35 -9.43 -10.61
N ILE A 134 1.17 -8.27 -11.24
CA ILE A 134 -0.01 -8.02 -12.07
C ILE A 134 0.31 -8.44 -13.50
N VAL A 135 -0.35 -9.49 -13.97
CA VAL A 135 -0.18 -10.03 -15.33
C VAL A 135 -0.93 -9.18 -16.35
N GLY A 136 -2.04 -8.57 -15.96
CA GLY A 136 -2.84 -7.76 -16.87
C GLY A 136 -3.81 -6.81 -16.20
N LYS A 137 -4.21 -5.79 -16.94
CA LYS A 137 -5.23 -4.81 -16.53
C LYS A 137 -6.23 -4.65 -17.66
N ARG A 138 -7.52 -4.78 -17.35
CA ARG A 138 -8.62 -4.50 -18.28
C ARG A 138 -9.54 -3.48 -17.66
N VAL A 139 -10.17 -2.63 -18.47
CA VAL A 139 -11.17 -1.67 -17.99
C VAL A 139 -12.47 -1.96 -18.70
N ARG A 140 -13.49 -2.33 -17.93
CA ARG A 140 -14.86 -2.50 -18.43
C ARG A 140 -15.59 -1.17 -18.33
N TYR A 141 -16.12 -0.72 -19.45
CA TYR A 141 -17.04 0.41 -19.52
C TYR A 141 -18.46 -0.14 -19.46
N LEU A 142 -19.20 0.21 -18.42
CA LEU A 142 -20.59 -0.19 -18.26
C LEU A 142 -21.50 0.74 -19.08
N VAL A 143 -22.68 0.26 -19.45
CA VAL A 143 -23.68 1.03 -20.22
C VAL A 143 -24.07 2.32 -19.51
N GLY A 144 -24.07 2.32 -18.16
CA GLY A 144 -24.32 3.51 -17.34
C GLY A 144 -23.13 4.48 -17.20
N GLY A 145 -22.05 4.33 -17.98
CA GLY A 145 -20.87 5.21 -17.95
C GLY A 145 -19.86 4.91 -16.82
N ASN A 146 -20.22 4.05 -15.87
CA ASN A 146 -19.32 3.58 -14.83
C ASN A 146 -18.17 2.75 -15.40
N LYS A 147 -17.02 2.82 -14.74
CA LYS A 147 -15.80 2.10 -15.12
C LYS A 147 -15.38 1.16 -13.99
N ILE A 148 -15.13 -0.10 -14.34
CA ILE A 148 -14.59 -1.10 -13.43
C ILE A 148 -13.25 -1.58 -13.99
N GLN A 149 -12.19 -1.48 -13.19
CA GLN A 149 -10.88 -1.97 -13.55
C GLN A 149 -10.70 -3.41 -13.07
N LYS A 150 -10.56 -4.37 -14.00
CA LYS A 150 -10.19 -5.74 -13.70
C LYS A 150 -8.67 -5.86 -13.66
N VAL A 151 -8.12 -6.39 -12.58
CA VAL A 151 -6.70 -6.61 -12.37
C VAL A 151 -6.47 -8.11 -12.32
N LEU A 152 -5.66 -8.61 -13.26
CA LEU A 152 -5.28 -10.01 -13.34
C LEU A 152 -4.01 -10.21 -12.54
N LEU A 153 -4.06 -11.02 -11.49
CA LEU A 153 -2.92 -11.36 -10.64
C LEU A 153 -2.27 -12.66 -11.11
N ASP A 154 -0.96 -12.81 -10.90
CA ASP A 154 -0.31 -14.11 -11.07
C ASP A 154 -0.79 -15.09 -9.98
N SER A 155 -0.83 -16.37 -10.34
CA SER A 155 -1.18 -17.48 -9.45
C SER A 155 -0.12 -17.76 -8.37
N LYS A 156 1.11 -17.30 -8.58
CA LYS A 156 2.22 -17.46 -7.64
C LYS A 156 2.00 -16.63 -6.39
N ASP A 157 2.24 -17.21 -5.22
CA ASP A 157 2.14 -16.56 -3.90
C ASP A 157 0.76 -15.98 -3.56
N ILE A 158 -0.29 -16.35 -4.31
CA ILE A 158 -1.66 -15.83 -4.13
C ILE A 158 -2.20 -16.06 -2.73
N GLN A 159 -1.80 -17.15 -2.07
CA GLN A 159 -2.23 -17.53 -0.72
C GLN A 159 -1.95 -16.43 0.33
N GLN A 160 -0.95 -15.57 0.09
CA GLN A 160 -0.62 -14.45 1.00
C GLN A 160 -1.56 -13.26 0.84
N VAL A 161 -2.26 -13.16 -0.29
CA VAL A 161 -2.99 -11.97 -0.74
C VAL A 161 -4.49 -12.21 -0.86
N ASP A 162 -4.90 -13.44 -1.15
CA ASP A 162 -6.28 -13.83 -1.46
C ASP A 162 -7.30 -13.36 -0.41
N TYR A 163 -7.01 -13.58 0.87
CA TYR A 163 -7.89 -13.15 1.97
C TYR A 163 -7.96 -11.62 2.17
N LYS A 164 -7.16 -10.82 1.46
CA LYS A 164 -7.14 -9.34 1.53
C LYS A 164 -7.77 -8.66 0.31
N LEU A 165 -8.21 -9.40 -0.70
CA LEU A 165 -8.67 -8.81 -1.97
C LEU A 165 -9.79 -7.79 -1.80
N GLU A 166 -10.76 -8.03 -0.90
CA GLU A 166 -11.82 -7.08 -0.59
C GLU A 166 -11.29 -5.80 0.08
N SER A 167 -10.29 -5.95 0.96
CA SER A 167 -9.62 -4.81 1.60
C SER A 167 -8.91 -3.94 0.58
N PHE A 168 -8.27 -4.55 -0.42
CA PHE A 168 -7.58 -3.81 -1.47
C PHE A 168 -8.55 -3.00 -2.34
N GLN A 169 -9.73 -3.54 -2.63
CA GLN A 169 -10.77 -2.82 -3.35
C GLN A 169 -11.23 -1.58 -2.56
N ALA A 170 -11.50 -1.75 -1.26
CA ALA A 170 -11.90 -0.66 -0.38
C ALA A 170 -10.82 0.43 -0.28
N VAL A 171 -9.56 0.03 -0.06
CA VAL A 171 -8.42 0.94 0.05
C VAL A 171 -8.19 1.71 -1.25
N TYR A 172 -8.20 1.02 -2.40
CA TYR A 172 -8.02 1.69 -3.67
C TYR A 172 -9.15 2.65 -4.00
N ASN A 173 -10.39 2.27 -3.71
CA ASN A 173 -11.54 3.13 -3.91
C ASN A 173 -11.46 4.36 -2.99
N LYS A 174 -11.07 4.19 -1.73
CA LYS A 174 -10.91 5.31 -0.79
C LYS A 174 -9.81 6.29 -1.21
N LEU A 175 -8.70 5.78 -1.74
CA LEU A 175 -7.56 6.61 -2.16
C LEU A 175 -7.75 7.26 -3.54
N THR A 176 -8.44 6.58 -4.47
CA THR A 176 -8.47 6.99 -5.88
C THR A 176 -9.86 7.28 -6.45
N GLY A 177 -10.92 6.84 -5.76
CA GLY A 177 -12.31 6.90 -6.22
C GLY A 177 -12.62 5.94 -7.38
N LYS A 178 -11.75 4.97 -7.66
CA LYS A 178 -11.92 4.00 -8.75
C LYS A 178 -12.29 2.63 -8.21
N GLN A 179 -13.19 1.94 -8.92
CA GLN A 179 -13.57 0.57 -8.62
C GLN A 179 -12.61 -0.42 -9.28
N ILE A 180 -12.10 -1.37 -8.48
CA ILE A 180 -11.27 -2.48 -8.93
C ILE A 180 -11.96 -3.80 -8.62
N VAL A 181 -11.75 -4.80 -9.47
CA VAL A 181 -11.99 -6.21 -9.19
C VAL A 181 -10.71 -6.99 -9.51
N PHE A 182 -10.32 -7.92 -8.64
CA PHE A 182 -9.17 -8.81 -8.86
C PHE A 182 -9.65 -10.13 -9.46
N GLU A 183 -8.87 -10.71 -10.36
CA GLU A 183 -9.19 -11.97 -11.05
C GLU A 183 -7.90 -12.79 -11.20
N ILE A 184 -7.97 -14.10 -11.00
CA ILE A 184 -6.81 -15.00 -11.04
C ILE A 184 -6.97 -15.88 -12.29
N PRO A 185 -6.02 -15.83 -13.26
CA PRO A 185 -6.07 -16.67 -14.44
C PRO A 185 -6.04 -18.16 -14.06
N GLY A 186 -7.12 -18.88 -14.37
CA GLY A 186 -7.25 -20.32 -14.10
C GLY A 186 -8.33 -20.66 -13.07
N GLU A 187 -8.73 -19.72 -12.21
CA GLU A 187 -9.95 -19.84 -11.42
C GLU A 187 -11.12 -19.30 -12.24
N THR A 188 -11.75 -20.21 -12.99
CA THR A 188 -13.08 -19.95 -13.53
C THR A 188 -14.08 -20.01 -12.36
N HIS A 189 -14.55 -18.85 -11.92
CA HIS A 189 -15.82 -18.78 -11.18
C HIS A 189 -17.00 -19.11 -12.10
#